data_AF-A0A5C7Q1H4-F1
#
_entry.id   AF-A0A5C7Q1H4-F1
#
_cell.length_a   1.000
_cell.length_b   1.000
_cell.length_c   1.000
_cell.angle_alpha   90.00
_cell.angle_beta   90.00
_cell.angle_gamma   90.00
#
_symmetry.space_group_name_H-M   'P 1'
#
loop_
_entity.id
_entity.type
_entity.pdbx_description
1 polymer ?
#
loop_
_entity_poly.entity_id
_entity_poly.type
_entity_poly.pdbx_seq_one_letter_code
_entity_poly.pdbx_strand_id
1 'polypeptide(L)'
;MRIRTIKPEFFLHEGLYDLEAETRLPVRLAFIGLWCAADREGRFRWAERRLKASIMPYDTTDFSRVLHALATRGFIVKYRVGDECFGVIPSFKRHQIVNFKERASDLPEMTQPEPLDASVTRDSRDGHACHKEGKGTGRKQEGNRNVGESVGGASPTSKTAQLSDGEWLLQLSADPTYDGIDVHREHGKMVLWCELNRRHPTRRRFLNWLNRAERPMAGKAPNGQHPNDRNLGGGDLWDATAPGGEDDVPV
;
A
#
# COMPACT_ATOMS: atom_id res chain seq x y z
N MET A 1 7.00 -22.56 -12.65
CA MET A 1 7.48 -22.06 -11.35
C MET A 1 8.95 -21.68 -11.48
N ARG A 2 9.43 -20.79 -10.63
CA ARG A 2 10.82 -20.31 -10.59
C ARG A 2 11.39 -20.50 -9.19
N ILE A 3 12.70 -20.68 -9.09
CA ILE A 3 13.39 -20.73 -7.80
C ILE A 3 13.47 -19.30 -7.26
N ARG A 4 13.11 -19.12 -5.98
CA ARG A 4 13.15 -17.83 -5.28
C ARG A 4 13.78 -18.02 -3.91
N THR A 5 14.38 -16.96 -3.38
CA THR A 5 14.98 -16.97 -2.04
C THR A 5 13.93 -16.58 -1.00
N ILE A 6 13.84 -17.36 0.07
CA ILE A 6 13.05 -17.00 1.26
C ILE A 6 14.01 -16.40 2.28
N LYS A 7 13.79 -15.14 2.62
CA LYS A 7 14.60 -14.46 3.65
C LYS A 7 14.04 -14.77 5.05
N PRO A 8 14.88 -14.91 6.10
CA PRO A 8 14.41 -15.21 7.45
C PRO A 8 13.35 -14.25 8.01
N GLU A 9 13.41 -12.96 7.63
CA GLU A 9 12.45 -11.94 8.07
C GLU A 9 11.01 -12.23 7.61
N PHE A 10 10.83 -13.10 6.62
CA PHE A 10 9.51 -13.59 6.24
C PHE A 10 8.78 -14.26 7.41
N PHE A 11 9.48 -15.08 8.20
CA PHE A 11 8.88 -15.79 9.32
C PHE A 11 8.48 -14.88 10.48
N LEU A 12 9.06 -13.67 10.52
CA LEU A 12 8.75 -12.62 11.49
C LEU A 12 7.68 -11.64 10.99
N HIS A 13 7.04 -11.91 9.85
CA HIS A 13 6.05 -11.00 9.27
C HIS A 13 4.69 -11.13 9.98
N GLU A 14 4.50 -10.33 11.04
CA GLU A 14 3.29 -10.30 11.89
C GLU A 14 1.99 -10.24 11.07
N GLY A 15 1.85 -9.29 10.13
CA GLY A 15 0.59 -9.16 9.38
C GLY A 15 0.21 -10.37 8.49
N LEU A 16 1.16 -11.23 8.10
CA LEU A 16 0.84 -12.47 7.38
C LEU A 16 0.49 -13.58 8.37
N TYR A 17 1.11 -13.59 9.55
CA TYR A 17 0.76 -14.49 10.65
C TYR A 17 -0.64 -14.20 11.18
N ASP A 18 -0.96 -12.93 11.46
CA ASP A 18 -2.27 -12.52 11.98
C ASP A 18 -3.37 -12.88 10.99
N LEU A 19 -3.15 -12.64 9.68
CA LEU A 19 -4.09 -13.01 8.63
C LEU A 19 -4.30 -14.54 8.55
N GLU A 20 -3.24 -15.32 8.66
CA GLU A 20 -3.30 -16.79 8.70
C GLU A 20 -4.06 -17.30 9.92
N ALA A 21 -3.80 -16.73 11.10
CA ALA A 21 -4.47 -17.09 12.34
C ALA A 21 -5.97 -16.72 12.33
N GLU A 22 -6.31 -15.52 11.84
CA GLU A 22 -7.68 -15.02 11.72
C GLU A 22 -8.50 -15.86 10.74
N THR A 23 -7.97 -16.10 9.54
CA THR A 23 -8.72 -16.77 8.47
C THR A 23 -8.67 -18.29 8.55
N ARG A 24 -7.71 -18.84 9.31
CA ARG A 24 -7.36 -20.27 9.34
C ARG A 24 -7.04 -20.84 7.96
N LEU A 25 -6.47 -20.01 7.10
CA LEU A 25 -6.02 -20.36 5.75
C LEU A 25 -4.49 -20.42 5.71
N PRO A 26 -3.87 -21.27 4.87
CA PRO A 26 -2.41 -21.40 4.73
C PRO A 26 -1.80 -20.23 3.95
N VAL A 27 -1.95 -19.01 4.47
CA VAL A 27 -1.63 -17.75 3.79
C VAL A 27 -0.14 -17.55 3.59
N ARG A 28 0.69 -17.85 4.60
CA ARG A 28 2.16 -17.70 4.50
C ARG A 28 2.74 -18.63 3.45
N LEU A 29 2.34 -19.90 3.47
CA LEU A 29 2.76 -20.88 2.46
C LEU A 29 2.33 -20.46 1.06
N ALA A 30 1.07 -20.06 0.90
CA ALA A 30 0.56 -19.58 -0.38
C ALA A 30 1.31 -18.33 -0.87
N PHE A 31 1.62 -17.38 0.00
CA PHE A 31 2.33 -16.15 -0.38
C PHE A 31 3.76 -16.43 -0.87
N ILE A 32 4.51 -17.31 -0.20
CA ILE A 32 5.81 -17.77 -0.70
C ILE A 32 5.64 -18.49 -2.05
N GLY A 33 4.65 -19.36 -2.17
CA GLY A 33 4.37 -20.07 -3.41
C GLY A 33 4.08 -19.13 -4.58
N LEU A 34 3.39 -18.01 -4.32
CA LEU A 34 3.14 -16.97 -5.30
C LEU A 34 4.44 -16.29 -5.78
N TRP A 35 5.49 -16.19 -4.95
CA TRP A 35 6.78 -15.67 -5.41
C TRP A 35 7.38 -16.54 -6.52
N CYS A 36 7.21 -17.86 -6.40
CA CYS A 36 7.67 -18.84 -7.36
C CYS A 36 6.79 -18.88 -8.63
N ALA A 37 5.50 -18.55 -8.50
CA ALA A 37 4.57 -18.45 -9.63
C ALA A 37 4.74 -17.15 -10.42
N ALA A 38 5.10 -16.06 -9.74
CA ALA A 38 5.28 -14.75 -10.33
C ALA A 38 6.48 -14.68 -11.29
N ASP A 39 6.38 -13.80 -12.28
CA ASP A 39 7.48 -13.40 -13.13
C ASP A 39 8.45 -12.43 -12.41
N ARG A 40 9.43 -11.91 -13.16
CA ARG A 40 10.43 -10.98 -12.63
C ARG A 40 9.88 -9.66 -12.12
N GLU A 41 8.68 -9.27 -12.57
CA GLU A 41 8.01 -8.04 -12.14
C GLU A 41 7.06 -8.29 -10.97
N GLY A 42 6.97 -9.54 -10.48
CA GLY A 42 6.05 -9.92 -9.41
C GLY A 42 4.61 -10.15 -9.89
N ARG A 43 4.40 -10.30 -11.20
CA ARG A 43 3.09 -10.47 -11.83
C ARG A 43 2.80 -11.95 -12.09
N PHE A 44 1.53 -12.34 -12.04
CA PHE A 44 1.07 -13.69 -12.31
C PHE A 44 -0.35 -13.67 -12.90
N ARG A 45 -0.74 -14.75 -13.61
CA ARG A 45 -2.13 -14.90 -14.07
C ARG A 45 -3.02 -15.30 -12.90
N TRP A 46 -4.21 -14.69 -12.79
CA TRP A 46 -5.19 -15.01 -11.75
C TRP A 46 -5.96 -16.29 -12.09
N ALA A 47 -5.25 -17.41 -12.17
CA ALA A 47 -5.79 -18.72 -12.50
C ALA A 47 -5.78 -19.62 -11.25
N GLU A 48 -6.74 -19.41 -10.35
CA GLU A 48 -6.84 -20.05 -9.03
C GLU A 48 -6.58 -21.55 -9.04
N ARG A 49 -7.25 -22.31 -9.91
CA ARG A 49 -7.07 -23.77 -10.03
C ARG A 49 -5.64 -24.15 -10.42
N ARG A 50 -5.02 -23.40 -11.35
CA ARG A 50 -3.63 -23.67 -11.79
C ARG A 50 -2.63 -23.30 -10.72
N LEU A 51 -2.83 -22.17 -10.04
CA LEU A 51 -1.99 -21.73 -8.94
C LEU A 51 -2.05 -22.74 -7.78
N LYS A 52 -3.25 -23.17 -7.38
CA LYS A 52 -3.45 -24.24 -6.39
C LYS A 52 -2.66 -25.49 -6.76
N ALA A 53 -2.85 -26.01 -7.98
CA ALA A 53 -2.16 -27.21 -8.43
C ALA A 53 -0.62 -27.09 -8.39
N SER A 54 -0.07 -25.87 -8.52
CA SER A 54 1.37 -25.63 -8.46
C SER A 54 1.94 -25.31 -7.08
N ILE A 55 1.12 -24.77 -6.18
CA ILE A 55 1.57 -24.24 -4.87
C ILE A 55 1.14 -25.16 -3.72
N MET A 56 -0.07 -25.69 -3.79
CA MET A 56 -0.72 -26.51 -2.77
C MET A 56 -1.54 -27.63 -3.44
N PRO A 57 -0.88 -28.56 -4.17
CA PRO A 57 -1.56 -29.58 -4.99
C PRO A 57 -2.40 -30.56 -4.17
N TYR A 58 -1.94 -30.89 -2.96
CA TYR A 58 -2.57 -31.90 -2.11
C TYR A 58 -3.48 -31.30 -1.02
N ASP A 59 -3.41 -29.99 -0.81
CA ASP A 59 -4.26 -29.33 0.17
C ASP A 59 -5.72 -29.29 -0.29
N THR A 60 -6.63 -29.58 0.63
CA THR A 60 -8.08 -29.49 0.39
C THR A 60 -8.58 -28.04 0.39
N THR A 61 -7.76 -27.10 0.86
CA THR A 61 -8.05 -25.67 0.95
C THR A 61 -8.54 -25.08 -0.38
N ASP A 62 -9.54 -24.20 -0.30
CA ASP A 62 -9.97 -23.36 -1.42
C ASP A 62 -8.97 -22.21 -1.62
N PHE A 63 -8.19 -22.31 -2.69
CA PHE A 63 -7.18 -21.32 -3.03
C PHE A 63 -7.77 -19.97 -3.41
N SER A 64 -9.03 -19.93 -3.88
CA SER A 64 -9.75 -18.68 -4.17
C SER A 64 -9.86 -17.83 -2.91
N ARG A 65 -10.24 -18.44 -1.77
CA ARG A 65 -10.32 -17.78 -0.46
C ARG A 65 -8.96 -17.28 0.01
N VAL A 66 -7.89 -18.04 -0.24
CA VAL A 66 -6.52 -17.63 0.12
C VAL A 66 -6.09 -16.39 -0.67
N LEU A 67 -6.31 -16.39 -1.99
CA LEU A 67 -6.01 -15.22 -2.81
C LEU A 67 -6.86 -14.02 -2.43
N HIS A 68 -8.14 -14.22 -2.13
CA HIS A 68 -9.02 -13.15 -1.67
C HIS A 68 -8.56 -12.55 -0.33
N ALA A 69 -8.16 -13.39 0.63
CA ALA A 69 -7.63 -12.94 1.92
C ALA A 69 -6.35 -12.11 1.75
N LEU A 70 -5.41 -12.58 0.91
CA LEU A 70 -4.20 -11.85 0.57
C LEU A 70 -4.50 -10.51 -0.13
N ALA A 71 -5.47 -10.48 -1.03
CA ALA A 71 -5.86 -9.29 -1.76
C ALA A 71 -6.54 -8.25 -0.85
N THR A 72 -7.43 -8.70 0.04
CA THR A 72 -8.17 -7.84 0.97
C THR A 72 -7.23 -7.11 1.93
N ARG A 73 -6.13 -7.76 2.35
CA ARG A 73 -5.08 -7.12 3.19
C ARG A 73 -4.00 -6.39 2.37
N GLY A 74 -4.12 -6.34 1.05
CA GLY A 74 -3.19 -5.62 0.17
C GLY A 74 -1.82 -6.29 -0.03
N PHE A 75 -1.66 -7.56 0.34
CA PHE A 75 -0.43 -8.31 0.06
C PHE A 75 -0.26 -8.62 -1.42
N ILE A 76 -1.38 -8.76 -2.14
CA ILE A 76 -1.45 -8.88 -3.59
C ILE A 76 -2.52 -7.94 -4.13
N VAL A 77 -2.41 -7.55 -5.39
CA VAL A 77 -3.42 -6.74 -6.07
C VAL A 77 -3.93 -7.51 -7.27
N LYS A 78 -5.24 -7.70 -7.36
CA LYS A 78 -5.91 -8.27 -8.53
C LYS A 78 -6.24 -7.15 -9.50
N TYR A 79 -5.90 -7.33 -10.78
CA TYR A 79 -6.23 -6.40 -11.84
C TYR A 79 -6.70 -7.15 -13.10
N ARG A 80 -7.38 -6.47 -14.01
CA ARG A 80 -7.89 -7.03 -15.26
C ARG A 80 -7.32 -6.26 -16.43
N VAL A 81 -6.93 -6.99 -17.48
CA VAL A 81 -6.51 -6.41 -18.76
C VAL A 81 -7.22 -7.18 -19.86
N GLY A 82 -8.13 -6.52 -20.58
CA GLY A 82 -9.07 -7.19 -21.47
C GLY A 82 -9.98 -8.16 -20.69
N ASP A 83 -10.07 -9.40 -21.17
CA ASP A 83 -10.90 -10.44 -20.55
C ASP A 83 -10.15 -11.28 -19.49
N GLU A 84 -8.84 -11.08 -19.34
CA GLU A 84 -8.02 -11.86 -18.42
C GLU A 84 -7.77 -11.12 -17.10
N CYS A 85 -7.77 -11.88 -16.01
CA CYS A 85 -7.42 -11.38 -14.68
C CYS A 85 -5.98 -11.77 -14.34
N PHE A 86 -5.28 -10.83 -13.70
CA PHE A 86 -3.90 -10.95 -13.27
C PHE A 86 -3.77 -10.55 -11.81
N GLY A 87 -2.65 -10.93 -11.21
CA GLY A 87 -2.26 -10.53 -9.87
C GLY A 87 -0.85 -9.96 -9.90
N VAL A 88 -0.58 -8.99 -9.03
CA VAL A 88 0.78 -8.49 -8.78
C VAL A 88 1.04 -8.48 -7.27
N ILE A 89 2.28 -8.77 -6.89
CA ILE A 89 2.75 -8.67 -5.51
C ILE A 89 3.45 -7.31 -5.37
N PRO A 90 2.84 -6.27 -4.75
CA PRO A 90 3.39 -4.91 -4.77
C PRO A 90 4.78 -4.81 -4.13
N SER A 91 5.03 -5.66 -3.13
CA SER A 91 6.29 -5.68 -2.39
C SER A 91 7.39 -6.53 -3.08
N PHE A 92 7.11 -7.17 -4.22
CA PHE A 92 7.97 -8.20 -4.81
C PHE A 92 9.41 -7.74 -5.00
N LYS A 93 9.65 -6.63 -5.71
CA LYS A 93 11.00 -6.10 -5.99
C LYS A 93 11.78 -5.69 -4.74
N ARG A 94 11.09 -5.43 -3.62
CA ARG A 94 11.73 -5.13 -2.33
C ARG A 94 12.25 -6.40 -1.65
N HIS A 95 11.59 -7.54 -1.86
CA HIS A 95 11.89 -8.79 -1.18
C HIS A 95 12.67 -9.78 -2.05
N GLN A 96 12.52 -9.72 -3.38
CA GLN A 96 13.16 -10.62 -4.33
C GLN A 96 14.20 -9.88 -5.17
N ILE A 97 15.42 -10.42 -5.19
CA ILE A 97 16.48 -9.99 -6.11
C ILE A 97 16.39 -10.93 -7.31
N VAL A 98 15.86 -10.44 -8.42
CA VAL A 98 15.67 -11.22 -9.63
C VAL A 98 16.94 -11.21 -10.48
N ASN A 99 17.35 -12.39 -10.96
CA ASN A 99 18.51 -12.51 -11.85
C ASN A 99 18.24 -11.78 -13.17
N PHE A 100 19.22 -11.02 -13.66
CA PHE A 100 19.11 -10.31 -14.94
C PHE A 100 18.87 -11.23 -16.14
N LYS A 101 19.29 -12.50 -16.06
CA LYS A 101 19.06 -13.52 -17.09
C LYS A 101 17.63 -14.05 -17.11
N GLU A 102 16.81 -13.73 -16.10
CA GLU A 102 15.39 -14.12 -16.11
C GLU A 102 14.64 -13.38 -17.22
N ARG A 103 13.82 -14.14 -17.95
CA ARG A 103 13.03 -13.62 -19.07
C ARG A 103 12.24 -12.37 -18.65
N ALA A 104 12.18 -11.40 -19.58
CA ALA A 104 11.29 -10.24 -19.48
C ALA A 104 9.85 -10.66 -19.09
N SER A 105 9.13 -9.78 -18.39
CA SER A 105 7.71 -10.01 -18.13
C SER A 105 6.94 -9.94 -19.45
N ASP A 106 6.24 -11.02 -19.79
CA ASP A 106 5.29 -11.07 -20.90
C ASP A 106 3.86 -10.70 -20.44
N LEU A 107 3.67 -10.46 -19.13
CA LEU A 107 2.37 -10.15 -18.55
C LEU A 107 2.08 -8.65 -18.61
N PRO A 108 0.82 -8.27 -18.93
CA PRO A 108 0.46 -6.87 -19.06
C PRO A 108 0.63 -6.14 -17.74
N GLU A 109 1.08 -4.90 -17.82
CA GLU A 109 1.18 -4.03 -16.67
C GLU A 109 -0.22 -3.61 -16.19
N MET A 110 -0.33 -3.29 -14.90
CA MET A 110 -1.53 -2.64 -14.39
C MET A 110 -1.52 -1.21 -14.95
N THR A 111 -2.21 -0.98 -16.07
CA THR A 111 -2.48 0.37 -16.56
C THR A 111 -3.19 1.13 -15.43
N GLN A 112 -2.77 2.37 -15.16
CA GLN A 112 -3.37 3.20 -14.11
C GLN A 112 -4.90 3.26 -14.28
N PRO A 113 -5.67 3.32 -13.17
CA PRO A 113 -7.08 3.01 -13.18
C PRO A 113 -7.86 3.98 -14.06
N GLU A 114 -8.55 3.45 -15.08
CA GLU A 114 -9.83 4.01 -15.47
C GLU A 114 -10.71 4.00 -14.20
N PRO A 115 -11.35 5.12 -13.84
CA PRO A 115 -12.19 5.18 -12.66
C PRO A 115 -13.24 4.07 -12.76
N LEU A 116 -13.25 3.17 -11.78
CA LEU A 116 -14.34 2.23 -11.59
C LEU A 116 -15.56 3.08 -11.26
N ASP A 117 -16.38 3.34 -12.28
CA ASP A 117 -17.66 3.99 -12.17
C ASP A 117 -18.55 3.12 -11.27
N ALA A 118 -18.53 3.43 -9.99
CA ALA A 118 -19.44 2.90 -9.00
C ALA A 118 -20.77 3.63 -9.15
N SER A 119 -21.47 3.41 -10.27
CA SER A 119 -22.83 3.90 -10.43
C SER A 119 -23.60 3.09 -11.48
N VAL A 120 -24.83 2.76 -11.11
CA VAL A 120 -25.90 2.16 -11.93
C VAL A 120 -25.68 0.66 -12.21
N THR A 121 -26.46 -0.25 -11.62
CA THR A 121 -27.85 -0.44 -12.05
C THR A 121 -28.69 -1.04 -10.94
N ARG A 122 -29.55 -0.20 -10.34
CA ARG A 122 -30.84 -0.69 -9.85
C ARG A 122 -31.66 -1.07 -11.07
N ASP A 123 -32.08 -2.33 -11.11
CA ASP A 123 -33.03 -2.88 -12.05
C ASP A 123 -34.24 -1.96 -12.23
N SER A 124 -34.61 -1.70 -13.48
CA SER A 124 -35.98 -1.41 -13.87
C SER A 124 -36.25 -2.22 -15.12
N ARG A 125 -37.07 -3.26 -14.92
CA ARG A 125 -37.64 -4.10 -15.97
C ARG A 125 -38.61 -3.25 -16.77
N ASP A 126 -38.48 -3.33 -18.10
CA ASP A 126 -39.54 -3.35 -19.12
C ASP A 126 -38.78 -3.60 -20.43
N GLY A 127 -38.94 -4.72 -21.12
CA GLY A 127 -40.18 -5.11 -21.78
C GLY A 127 -40.15 -4.57 -23.21
N HIS A 128 -39.71 -5.39 -24.16
CA HIS A 128 -40.23 -5.55 -25.53
C HIS A 128 -39.16 -5.93 -26.57
N ALA A 129 -39.49 -7.03 -27.23
CA ALA A 129 -38.80 -7.65 -28.36
C ALA A 129 -38.83 -6.79 -29.63
N CYS A 130 -37.80 -6.89 -30.45
CA CYS A 130 -37.97 -7.07 -31.90
C CYS A 130 -36.69 -7.61 -32.54
N HIS A 131 -36.85 -8.69 -33.31
CA HIS A 131 -35.86 -9.25 -34.23
C HIS A 131 -35.48 -8.25 -35.33
N LYS A 132 -34.24 -8.34 -35.84
CA LYS A 132 -34.00 -8.54 -37.28
C LYS A 132 -32.54 -8.89 -37.60
N GLU A 133 -32.41 -9.93 -38.42
CA GLU A 133 -31.22 -10.43 -39.07
C GLU A 133 -30.66 -9.42 -40.10
N GLY A 134 -29.37 -9.51 -40.39
CA GLY A 134 -28.72 -8.71 -41.44
C GLY A 134 -27.33 -9.24 -41.82
N LYS A 135 -27.31 -10.07 -42.86
CA LYS A 135 -26.19 -10.74 -43.55
C LYS A 135 -25.28 -9.76 -44.32
N GLY A 136 -24.01 -10.14 -44.49
CA GLY A 136 -23.22 -9.91 -45.72
C GLY A 136 -21.89 -9.16 -45.53
N THR A 137 -20.70 -9.77 -45.68
CA THR A 137 -19.92 -10.22 -46.87
C THR A 137 -18.85 -9.23 -47.37
N GLY A 138 -17.58 -9.68 -47.34
CA GLY A 138 -16.48 -9.37 -48.28
C GLY A 138 -15.76 -8.03 -48.08
N ARG A 139 -14.47 -7.84 -48.38
CA ARG A 139 -13.40 -8.64 -49.01
C ARG A 139 -12.10 -7.79 -48.90
N LYS A 140 -10.92 -8.44 -48.75
CA LYS A 140 -9.56 -8.14 -49.30
C LYS A 140 -9.07 -6.66 -49.45
N GLN A 141 -7.81 -6.25 -49.25
CA GLN A 141 -6.51 -6.89 -49.50
C GLN A 141 -5.34 -5.99 -49.04
N GLU A 142 -4.25 -6.63 -48.59
CA GLU A 142 -2.80 -6.42 -48.85
C GLU A 142 -2.10 -5.04 -48.95
N GLY A 143 -0.96 -4.98 -48.24
CA GLY A 143 0.33 -4.41 -48.71
C GLY A 143 0.70 -3.07 -48.07
N ASN A 144 1.95 -2.74 -47.71
CA ASN A 144 3.26 -3.41 -47.72
C ASN A 144 4.24 -2.46 -46.96
N ARG A 145 5.25 -3.04 -46.31
CA ARG A 145 6.63 -2.60 -45.95
C ARG A 145 7.07 -1.15 -46.33
N ASN A 146 7.92 -0.41 -45.59
CA ASN A 146 9.27 -0.69 -45.06
C ASN A 146 9.71 0.53 -44.17
N VAL A 147 10.41 0.35 -43.04
CA VAL A 147 11.89 0.43 -42.80
C VAL A 147 12.54 1.82 -42.96
N GLY A 148 13.26 2.24 -41.90
CA GLY A 148 14.22 3.36 -41.80
C GLY A 148 14.23 3.92 -40.36
N GLU A 149 15.00 3.42 -39.40
CA GLU A 149 16.46 3.48 -39.18
C GLU A 149 16.96 4.83 -38.59
N SER A 150 17.14 4.79 -37.25
CA SER A 150 18.16 5.39 -36.35
C SER A 150 18.66 6.84 -36.50
N VAL A 151 18.58 7.60 -35.39
CA VAL A 151 19.65 8.38 -34.69
C VAL A 151 19.13 8.59 -33.24
N GLY A 152 19.77 8.27 -32.12
CA GLY A 152 21.13 8.62 -31.68
C GLY A 152 21.11 9.88 -30.80
N GLY A 153 20.66 9.77 -29.55
CA GLY A 153 20.58 10.92 -28.62
C GLY A 153 20.84 10.52 -27.18
N ALA A 154 22.10 10.59 -26.74
CA ALA A 154 22.49 10.45 -25.35
C ALA A 154 22.04 11.67 -24.54
N SER A 155 21.38 11.44 -23.40
CA SER A 155 21.05 12.48 -22.43
C SER A 155 21.88 12.24 -21.14
N PRO A 156 22.55 13.26 -20.57
CA PRO A 156 23.48 13.08 -19.48
C PRO A 156 22.74 13.01 -18.14
N THR A 157 22.96 11.95 -17.36
CA THR A 157 22.50 11.87 -15.96
C THR A 157 23.38 12.75 -15.08
N SER A 158 22.83 13.85 -14.55
CA SER A 158 23.49 14.69 -13.56
C SER A 158 23.55 13.99 -12.20
N LYS A 159 24.73 14.03 -11.56
CA LYS A 159 24.95 13.59 -10.18
C LYS A 159 24.25 14.59 -9.25
N THR A 160 23.16 14.19 -8.59
CA THR A 160 22.58 15.01 -7.51
C THR A 160 23.46 14.88 -6.27
N ALA A 161 24.00 16.01 -5.80
CA ALA A 161 24.75 16.12 -4.56
C ALA A 161 23.91 15.61 -3.38
N GLN A 162 24.50 14.80 -2.49
CA GLN A 162 23.80 14.31 -1.31
C GLN A 162 23.58 15.45 -0.32
N LEU A 163 22.37 16.01 -0.32
CA LEU A 163 21.87 16.95 0.70
C LEU A 163 22.07 16.34 2.09
N SER A 164 22.43 17.14 3.10
CA SER A 164 22.52 16.68 4.49
C SER A 164 21.13 16.32 5.04
N ASP A 165 21.05 15.53 6.12
CA ASP A 165 19.77 15.16 6.72
C ASP A 165 19.00 16.37 7.28
N GLY A 166 19.71 17.41 7.76
CA GLY A 166 19.09 18.66 8.23
C GLY A 166 18.46 19.48 7.11
N GLU A 167 19.17 19.66 6.00
CA GLU A 167 18.66 20.37 4.82
C GLU A 167 17.49 19.61 4.16
N TRP A 168 17.57 18.28 4.18
CA TRP A 168 16.51 17.43 3.66
C TRP A 168 15.21 17.55 4.48
N LEU A 169 15.30 17.66 5.80
CA LEU A 169 14.13 17.87 6.66
C LEU A 169 13.50 19.26 6.46
N LEU A 170 14.32 20.30 6.28
CA LEU A 170 13.85 21.65 5.96
C LEU A 170 13.12 21.72 4.61
N GLN A 171 13.62 20.99 3.61
CA GLN A 171 12.93 20.88 2.32
C GLN A 171 11.58 20.18 2.48
N LEU A 172 11.51 19.17 3.34
CA LEU A 172 10.29 18.38 3.57
C LEU A 172 9.23 19.15 4.36
N SER A 173 9.63 20.02 5.29
CA SER A 173 8.70 20.91 6.01
C SER A 173 8.17 22.06 5.14
N ALA A 174 8.92 22.45 4.11
CA ALA A 174 8.48 23.45 3.13
C ALA A 174 7.56 22.88 2.04
N ASP A 175 7.42 21.56 1.95
CA ASP A 175 6.57 20.90 0.95
C ASP A 175 5.08 21.00 1.35
N PRO A 176 4.21 21.58 0.51
CA PRO A 176 2.77 21.69 0.77
C PRO A 176 2.07 20.34 1.05
N THR A 177 2.66 19.23 0.64
CA THR A 177 2.13 17.87 0.87
C THR A 177 2.04 17.50 2.35
N TYR A 178 2.89 18.11 3.18
CA TYR A 178 2.96 17.89 4.64
C TYR A 178 2.46 19.09 5.45
N ASP A 179 1.70 19.99 4.82
CA ASP A 179 1.06 21.11 5.50
C ASP A 179 0.18 20.60 6.67
N GLY A 180 0.32 21.24 7.83
CA GLY A 180 -0.34 20.83 9.08
C GLY A 180 0.34 19.68 9.86
N ILE A 181 1.47 19.13 9.40
CA ILE A 181 2.28 18.15 10.14
C ILE A 181 3.60 18.80 10.58
N ASP A 182 3.89 18.78 11.88
CA ASP A 182 5.20 19.18 12.39
C ASP A 182 6.25 18.10 12.06
N VAL A 183 6.85 18.23 10.87
CA VAL A 183 7.84 17.31 10.31
C VAL A 183 9.03 17.11 11.26
N HIS A 184 9.50 18.17 11.94
CA HIS A 184 10.62 18.06 12.86
C HIS A 184 10.26 17.26 14.10
N ARG A 185 9.06 17.48 14.67
CA ARG A 185 8.55 16.71 15.81
C ARG A 185 8.34 15.25 15.47
N GLU A 186 7.77 14.94 14.31
CA GLU A 186 7.59 13.56 13.85
C GLU A 186 8.93 12.86 13.59
N HIS A 187 9.93 13.59 13.07
CA HIS A 187 11.27 13.04 12.92
C HIS A 187 11.88 12.68 14.28
N GLY A 188 11.72 13.55 15.28
CA GLY A 188 12.14 13.28 16.66
C GLY A 188 11.50 12.01 17.24
N LYS A 189 10.19 11.84 17.06
CA LYS A 189 9.49 10.60 17.48
C LYS A 189 10.05 9.37 16.79
N MET A 190 10.31 9.46 15.48
CA MET A 190 10.87 8.36 14.70
C MET A 190 12.30 8.00 15.14
N VAL A 191 13.13 9.00 15.49
CA VAL A 191 14.50 8.77 15.99
C VAL A 191 14.47 8.07 17.34
N LEU A 192 13.66 8.54 18.29
CA LEU A 192 13.49 7.90 19.60
C LEU A 192 12.97 6.47 19.48
N TRP A 193 12.00 6.25 18.58
CA TRP A 193 11.51 4.90 18.28
C TRP A 193 12.62 4.02 17.69
N CYS A 194 13.48 4.56 16.83
CA CYS A 194 14.62 3.85 16.27
C CYS A 194 15.62 3.45 17.37
N GLU A 195 15.94 4.37 18.28
CA GLU A 195 16.88 4.15 19.39
C GLU A 195 16.38 3.04 20.33
N LEU A 196 15.13 3.13 20.78
CA LEU A 196 14.50 2.13 21.66
C LEU A 196 14.44 0.73 21.03
N ASN A 197 14.27 0.67 19.71
CA ASN A 197 14.15 -0.60 18.97
C ASN A 197 15.45 -1.05 18.30
N ARG A 198 16.60 -0.43 18.62
CA ARG A 198 17.92 -0.72 18.04
C ARG A 198 17.90 -0.75 16.51
N ARG A 199 17.20 0.22 15.90
CA ARG A 199 17.08 0.40 14.45
C ARG A 199 17.73 1.71 14.04
N HIS A 200 18.10 1.81 12.76
CA HIS A 200 18.66 3.05 12.22
C HIS A 200 17.57 3.99 11.67
N PRO A 201 17.63 5.28 12.00
CA PRO A 201 16.81 6.30 11.36
C PRO A 201 17.26 6.45 9.90
N THR A 202 16.31 6.35 8.97
CA THR A 202 16.60 6.52 7.53
C THR A 202 15.51 7.37 6.90
N ARG A 203 15.85 8.16 5.88
CA ARG A 203 14.90 9.04 5.15
C ARG A 203 13.64 8.29 4.69
N ARG A 204 13.81 7.08 4.15
CA ARG A 204 12.68 6.24 3.71
C ARG A 204 11.80 5.76 4.87
N ARG A 205 12.38 5.49 6.05
CA ARG A 205 11.61 5.15 7.24
C ARG A 205 10.81 6.35 7.71
N PHE A 206 11.41 7.54 7.67
CA PHE A 206 10.73 8.77 8.06
C PHE A 206 9.59 9.15 7.11
N LEU A 207 9.76 9.01 5.79
CA LEU A 207 8.66 9.22 4.84
C LEU A 207 7.48 8.25 5.08
N ASN A 208 7.79 6.98 5.34
CA ASN A 208 6.75 6.00 5.71
C ASN A 208 6.13 6.28 7.09
N TRP A 209 6.86 6.96 7.98
CA TRP A 209 6.38 7.41 9.28
C TRP A 209 5.38 8.56 9.12
N LEU A 210 5.72 9.58 8.33
CA LEU A 210 4.84 10.71 8.03
C LEU A 210 3.54 10.27 7.33
N ASN A 211 3.61 9.31 6.42
CA ASN A 211 2.42 8.76 5.75
C ASN A 211 1.47 7.99 6.69
N ARG A 212 1.92 7.71 7.92
CA ARG A 212 1.12 7.05 8.97
C ARG A 212 0.75 8.00 10.11
N ALA A 213 1.39 9.14 10.23
CA ALA A 213 1.01 10.16 11.20
C ALA A 213 -0.33 10.77 10.76
N GLU A 214 -1.34 10.69 11.62
CA GLU A 214 -2.67 11.25 11.32
C GLU A 214 -2.56 12.75 11.06
N ARG A 215 -3.20 13.20 9.97
CA ARG A 215 -3.35 14.62 9.65
C ARG A 215 -4.34 15.23 10.64
N PRO A 216 -3.98 16.29 11.39
CA PRO A 216 -4.97 17.01 12.16
C PRO A 216 -6.02 17.55 11.19
N MET A 217 -7.30 17.22 11.40
CA MET A 217 -8.38 17.82 10.63
C MET A 217 -8.28 19.34 10.73
N ALA A 218 -8.14 20.02 9.59
CA ALA A 218 -8.23 21.47 9.53
C ALA A 218 -9.57 21.88 10.13
N GLY A 219 -9.52 22.54 11.29
CA GLY A 219 -10.68 23.01 12.02
C GLY A 219 -11.48 23.96 11.13
N LYS A 220 -12.65 23.50 10.69
CA LYS A 220 -13.66 24.32 10.03
C LYS A 220 -14.09 25.39 11.04
N ALA A 221 -13.73 26.65 10.82
CA ALA A 221 -14.32 27.75 11.55
C ALA A 221 -15.81 27.90 11.14
N PRO A 222 -16.72 28.13 12.09
CA PRO A 222 -17.89 28.93 11.79
C PRO A 222 -17.93 30.17 12.69
N ASN A 223 -17.98 31.29 11.99
CA ASN A 223 -18.34 32.63 12.41
C ASN A 223 -19.71 32.68 13.14
N GLY A 224 -19.87 33.58 14.13
CA GLY A 224 -21.19 34.01 14.62
C GLY A 224 -21.29 34.35 16.10
N GLN A 225 -21.27 35.66 16.41
CA GLN A 225 -21.55 36.29 17.71
C GLN A 225 -22.85 35.84 18.43
N HIS A 226 -22.83 35.77 19.78
CA HIS A 226 -23.44 36.81 20.65
C HIS A 226 -22.98 36.68 22.14
N PRO A 227 -23.05 37.76 22.96
CA PRO A 227 -22.17 38.01 24.12
C PRO A 227 -22.86 37.94 25.51
N ASN A 228 -22.04 38.26 26.54
CA ASN A 228 -22.28 38.44 28.00
C ASN A 228 -22.32 37.14 28.83
N ASP A 229 -21.70 37.02 30.01
CA ASP A 229 -21.47 38.00 31.08
C ASP A 229 -20.16 37.77 31.89
N ARG A 230 -19.50 38.89 32.25
CA ARG A 230 -18.89 39.29 33.55
C ARG A 230 -18.12 38.24 34.37
N ASN A 231 -16.78 38.32 34.43
CA ASN A 231 -15.98 39.12 35.39
C ASN A 231 -16.30 38.85 36.87
N LEU A 232 -15.38 38.19 37.59
CA LEU A 232 -15.01 38.25 39.03
C LEU A 232 -13.97 37.10 39.22
N GLY A 233 -12.73 37.21 39.73
CA GLY A 233 -11.92 38.27 40.32
C GLY A 233 -11.01 37.63 41.38
N GLY A 234 -9.67 37.75 41.24
CA GLY A 234 -8.64 37.52 42.29
C GLY A 234 -8.47 36.08 42.81
N GLY A 235 -7.31 35.60 43.24
CA GLY A 235 -5.99 36.17 43.48
C GLY A 235 -5.09 35.06 44.03
N ASP A 236 -3.78 35.21 43.84
CA ASP A 236 -2.71 34.35 44.36
C ASP A 236 -2.79 34.16 45.88
N LEU A 237 -2.39 32.99 46.42
CA LEU A 237 -1.51 32.95 47.59
C LEU A 237 -0.86 31.57 47.81
N TRP A 238 0.47 31.60 47.84
CA TRP A 238 1.35 30.57 48.37
C TRP A 238 1.29 30.60 49.90
N ASP A 239 1.15 29.47 50.59
CA ASP A 239 2.12 29.06 51.62
C ASP A 239 1.74 27.75 52.34
N ALA A 240 2.80 27.04 52.71
CA ALA A 240 2.83 25.80 53.45
C ALA A 240 2.32 25.94 54.90
N THR A 241 2.00 24.82 55.55
CA THR A 241 2.58 24.33 56.83
C THR A 241 1.75 23.15 57.37
N ALA A 242 2.40 21.98 57.59
CA ALA A 242 1.92 20.90 58.45
C ALA A 242 2.36 21.17 59.91
N PRO A 243 1.65 20.67 60.94
CA PRO A 243 1.95 19.36 61.55
C PRO A 243 0.66 18.62 61.98
N GLY A 244 0.56 17.29 62.15
CA GLY A 244 1.27 16.40 63.09
C GLY A 244 0.30 15.96 64.23
N GLY A 245 0.19 14.65 64.49
CA GLY A 245 -0.56 14.04 65.62
C GLY A 245 -1.43 12.85 65.16
N GLU A 246 -0.91 11.62 65.16
CA GLU A 246 -0.89 10.62 66.27
C GLU A 246 -2.24 9.88 66.48
N ASP A 247 -2.15 8.56 66.24
CA ASP A 247 -2.73 7.42 66.93
C ASP A 247 -4.25 7.37 67.23
N ASP A 248 -4.92 6.34 66.69
CA ASP A 248 -5.46 5.28 67.55
C ASP A 248 -5.91 4.03 66.77
N VAL A 249 -5.53 2.87 67.30
CA VAL A 249 -6.00 1.50 67.00
C VAL A 249 -6.48 0.98 68.35
N PRO A 250 -7.70 0.43 68.50
CA PRO A 250 -7.88 -1.04 68.55
C PRO A 250 -9.30 -1.50 68.12
N VAL A 251 -9.71 -2.76 67.96
CA VAL A 251 -9.29 -4.12 68.39
C VAL A 251 -9.59 -5.07 67.23
#